data_AF-A0A813IXG8-F1
#
_entry.id   AF-A0A813IXG8-F1
#
_cell.length_a   1.000
_cell.length_b   1.000
_cell.length_c   1.000
_cell.angle_alpha   90.00
_cell.angle_beta   90.00
_cell.angle_gamma   90.00
#
_symmetry.space_group_name_H-M   'P 1'
#
loop_
_entity.id
_entity.type
_entity.pdbx_description
1 polymer ?
#
loop_
_entity_poly.entity_id
_entity_poly.type
_entity_poly.pdbx_seq_one_letter_code
_entity_poly.pdbx_strand_id
1 'polypeptide(L)'
;VPARRQTRRSKSVSSLTTAAENVVTCVRLRPFLPSELVREAKPSASRTCVVMEPESGQVVLYDPQKPRQATRVFSCDFAFDSSDPSNASENFADQRAIYEKVGATMVEAASSGLNCCLCAYGQTGTGKTHTVHGDWQSEQNRGLLPRIAKSLFERFAQLRAQGSTVK
;
A
#
# COMPACT_ATOMS: atom_id res chain seq x y z
N VAL A 1 13.33 -28.01 -12.11
CA VAL A 1 12.00 -28.14 -11.47
C VAL A 1 11.13 -27.00 -12.02
N PRO A 2 10.08 -27.26 -12.83
CA PRO A 2 9.38 -26.17 -13.49
C PRO A 2 8.43 -25.46 -12.52
N ALA A 3 8.49 -24.13 -12.52
CA ALA A 3 7.68 -23.25 -11.69
C ALA A 3 6.20 -23.33 -12.11
N ARG A 4 5.35 -23.62 -11.15
CA ARG A 4 3.90 -23.72 -11.30
C ARG A 4 3.33 -22.31 -11.52
N ARG A 5 3.07 -21.97 -12.79
CA ARG A 5 2.43 -20.72 -13.20
C ARG A 5 0.98 -20.69 -12.70
N GLN A 6 0.75 -20.12 -11.52
CA GLN A 6 -0.61 -19.83 -11.05
C GLN A 6 -1.07 -18.51 -11.65
N THR A 7 -1.93 -18.59 -12.66
CA THR A 7 -2.74 -17.46 -13.13
C THR A 7 -3.79 -17.14 -12.06
N ARG A 8 -3.60 -16.05 -11.30
CA ARG A 8 -4.61 -15.56 -10.35
C ARG A 8 -5.37 -14.38 -10.93
N ARG A 9 -6.69 -14.55 -11.05
CA ARG A 9 -7.69 -13.53 -11.43
C ARG A 9 -7.59 -12.30 -10.53
N SER A 10 -7.83 -11.13 -11.11
CA SER A 10 -8.07 -9.86 -10.41
C SER A 10 -9.10 -10.06 -9.30
N LYS A 11 -8.68 -9.89 -8.04
CA LYS A 11 -9.57 -10.05 -6.89
C LYS A 11 -10.36 -8.76 -6.68
N SER A 12 -11.68 -8.86 -6.84
CA SER A 12 -12.62 -7.81 -6.45
C SER A 12 -12.65 -7.65 -4.92
N VAL A 13 -13.03 -6.45 -4.48
CA VAL A 13 -13.19 -6.03 -3.07
C VAL A 13 -14.07 -7.02 -2.28
N SER A 14 -14.99 -7.72 -2.93
CA SER A 14 -15.88 -8.74 -2.35
C SER A 14 -15.17 -10.01 -1.84
N SER A 15 -13.88 -10.22 -2.09
CA SER A 15 -13.16 -11.45 -1.70
C SER A 15 -12.38 -11.36 -0.37
N LEU A 16 -12.30 -10.18 0.25
CA LEU A 16 -11.62 -10.02 1.55
C LEU A 16 -12.49 -10.47 2.74
N THR A 17 -13.80 -10.58 2.56
CA THR A 17 -14.75 -10.99 3.62
C THR A 17 -15.01 -12.49 3.67
N THR A 18 -14.46 -13.30 2.75
CA THR A 18 -14.77 -14.75 2.70
C THR A 18 -13.57 -15.67 2.44
N ALA A 19 -12.36 -15.15 2.25
CA ALA A 19 -11.20 -15.99 1.96
C ALA A 19 -10.21 -15.98 3.13
N ALA A 20 -10.13 -17.11 3.86
CA ALA A 20 -9.05 -17.61 4.71
C ALA A 20 -8.13 -16.57 5.39
N GLU A 21 -8.05 -16.65 6.72
CA GLU A 21 -7.24 -15.88 7.71
C GLU A 21 -5.72 -15.76 7.40
N ASN A 22 -5.37 -15.38 6.18
CA ASN A 22 -3.99 -15.15 5.77
C ASN A 22 -3.64 -13.70 6.06
N VAL A 23 -2.40 -13.49 6.49
CA VAL A 23 -1.84 -12.14 6.61
C VAL A 23 -1.81 -11.49 5.24
N VAL A 24 -2.51 -10.36 5.10
CA VAL A 24 -2.50 -9.54 3.89
C VAL A 24 -1.18 -8.75 3.84
N THR A 25 -0.47 -8.86 2.73
CA THR A 25 0.83 -8.23 2.52
C THR A 25 0.74 -7.10 1.51
N CYS A 26 1.22 -5.93 1.90
CA CYS A 26 1.25 -4.74 1.05
C CYS A 26 2.68 -4.21 0.95
N VAL A 27 3.09 -3.80 -0.25
CA VAL A 27 4.37 -3.11 -0.46
C VAL A 27 4.11 -1.74 -1.04
N ARG A 28 4.77 -0.72 -0.51
CA ARG A 28 4.68 0.66 -0.99
C ARG A 28 6.07 1.18 -1.34
N LEU A 29 6.23 1.69 -2.55
CA LEU A 29 7.42 2.42 -2.98
C LEU A 29 7.18 3.93 -2.80
N ARG A 30 8.07 4.62 -2.06
CA ARG A 30 7.97 6.07 -1.83
C ARG A 30 8.68 6.87 -2.93
N PRO A 31 8.38 8.17 -3.10
CA PRO A 31 9.17 9.03 -3.96
C PRO A 31 10.60 9.16 -3.49
N PHE A 32 11.51 9.49 -4.41
CA PHE A 32 12.86 9.93 -4.05
C PHE A 32 12.82 11.21 -3.21
N LEU A 33 13.68 11.27 -2.20
CA LEU A 33 13.91 12.50 -1.45
C LEU A 33 14.76 13.47 -2.27
N PRO A 34 14.63 14.79 -2.07
CA PRO A 34 15.46 15.77 -2.77
C PRO A 34 16.97 15.50 -2.65
N SER A 35 17.43 15.05 -1.49
CA SER A 35 18.83 14.68 -1.26
C SER A 35 19.30 13.46 -2.06
N GLU A 36 18.39 12.52 -2.36
CA GLU A 36 18.67 11.33 -3.19
C GLU A 36 18.74 11.71 -4.66
N LEU A 37 17.89 12.65 -5.10
CA LEU A 37 17.90 13.16 -6.47
C LEU A 37 19.19 13.91 -6.81
N VAL A 38 19.79 14.61 -5.85
CA VAL A 38 21.03 15.38 -6.03
C VAL A 38 22.27 14.46 -6.09
N ARG A 39 22.27 13.37 -5.31
CA ARG A 39 23.43 12.48 -5.17
C ARG A 39 23.66 11.58 -6.40
N GLU A 40 22.61 11.31 -7.19
CA GLU A 40 22.61 10.39 -8.33
C GLU A 40 22.77 11.10 -9.70
N ALA A 41 23.48 12.22 -9.76
CA ALA A 41 23.76 12.96 -11.01
C ALA A 41 24.75 12.25 -11.96
N LYS A 42 24.91 10.91 -11.87
CA LYS A 42 25.69 10.11 -12.82
C LYS A 42 24.77 9.61 -13.94
N PRO A 43 25.01 9.97 -15.20
CA PRO A 43 24.04 9.80 -16.30
C PRO A 43 23.83 8.35 -16.81
N SER A 44 24.41 7.33 -16.18
CA SER A 44 24.48 5.98 -16.77
C SER A 44 23.86 4.85 -15.94
N ALA A 45 23.37 5.09 -14.72
CA ALA A 45 22.75 4.05 -13.88
C ALA A 45 21.23 4.21 -13.85
N SER A 46 20.50 3.09 -13.82
CA SER A 46 19.05 3.10 -13.58
C SER A 46 18.77 3.77 -12.25
N ARG A 47 17.96 4.84 -12.28
CA ARG A 47 17.64 5.68 -11.10
C ARG A 47 16.96 4.88 -9.99
N THR A 48 16.19 3.86 -10.36
CA THR A 48 15.50 2.94 -9.45
C THR A 48 15.97 1.50 -9.69
N CYS A 49 16.10 0.74 -8.59
CA CYS A 49 16.29 -0.71 -8.61
C CYS A 49 14.99 -1.47 -8.30
N VAL A 50 13.89 -0.76 -8.07
CA VAL A 50 12.57 -1.33 -7.74
C VAL A 50 11.57 -0.85 -8.79
N VAL A 51 10.83 -1.80 -9.36
CA VAL A 51 9.66 -1.53 -10.20
C VAL A 51 8.45 -2.19 -9.55
N MET A 52 7.38 -1.42 -9.44
CA MET A 52 6.10 -1.88 -8.90
C MET A 52 5.18 -2.21 -10.07
N GLU A 53 4.50 -3.35 -10.00
CA GLU A 53 3.42 -3.69 -10.93
C GLU A 53 2.10 -3.82 -10.14
N PRO A 54 1.35 -2.71 -9.96
CA PRO A 54 0.15 -2.70 -9.13
C PRO A 54 -0.94 -3.67 -9.59
N GLU A 55 -1.11 -3.84 -10.90
CA GLU A 55 -2.13 -4.72 -11.49
C GLU A 55 -1.86 -6.21 -11.22
N SER A 56 -0.58 -6.61 -11.23
CA SER A 56 -0.16 -8.00 -11.03
C SER A 56 0.19 -8.32 -9.56
N GLY A 57 0.29 -7.29 -8.70
CA GLY A 57 0.72 -7.43 -7.31
C GLY A 57 2.19 -7.83 -7.20
N GLN A 58 3.03 -7.45 -8.18
CA GLN A 58 4.44 -7.82 -8.22
C GLN A 58 5.36 -6.66 -7.85
N VAL A 59 6.47 -7.02 -7.22
CA VAL A 59 7.59 -6.12 -6.91
C VAL A 59 8.84 -6.72 -7.54
N VAL A 60 9.38 -6.03 -8.54
CA VAL A 60 10.52 -6.50 -9.33
C VAL A 60 11.76 -5.73 -8.90
N LEU A 61 12.80 -6.46 -8.50
CA LEU A 61 14.11 -5.91 -8.15
C LEU A 61 15.09 -6.10 -9.30
N TYR A 62 15.81 -5.03 -9.64
CA TYR A 62 16.87 -5.02 -10.65
C TYR A 62 18.23 -4.76 -10.01
N ASP A 63 19.27 -5.38 -10.56
CA ASP A 63 20.66 -5.07 -10.19
C ASP A 63 21.04 -3.73 -10.85
N PRO A 64 21.48 -2.71 -10.08
CA PRO A 64 21.94 -1.44 -10.64
C PRO A 64 23.06 -1.59 -11.69
N GLN A 65 23.86 -2.66 -11.61
CA GLN A 65 24.94 -2.96 -12.56
C GLN A 65 24.43 -3.72 -13.80
N LYS A 66 23.27 -4.36 -13.71
CA LYS A 66 22.66 -5.16 -14.80
C LYS A 66 21.16 -4.84 -14.94
N PRO A 67 20.80 -3.61 -15.34
CA PRO A 67 19.42 -3.13 -15.30
C PRO A 67 18.46 -3.84 -16.28
N ARG A 68 18.98 -4.65 -17.20
CA ARG A 68 18.18 -5.40 -18.18
C ARG A 68 17.71 -6.78 -17.67
N GLN A 69 18.17 -7.20 -16.50
CA GLN A 69 17.84 -8.50 -15.93
C GLN A 69 17.22 -8.33 -14.55
N ALA A 70 15.98 -8.80 -14.39
CA ALA A 70 15.34 -8.85 -13.08
C ALA A 70 16.13 -9.81 -12.17
N THR A 71 16.55 -9.30 -11.01
CA THR A 71 17.29 -10.06 -10.01
C THR A 71 16.34 -10.92 -9.18
N ARG A 72 15.20 -10.34 -8.76
CA ARG A 72 14.18 -11.03 -7.97
C ARG A 72 12.80 -10.46 -8.27
N VAL A 73 11.78 -11.31 -8.17
CA VAL A 73 10.38 -10.93 -8.25
C VAL A 73 9.68 -11.43 -7.00
N PHE A 74 8.98 -10.54 -6.32
CA PHE A 74 8.14 -10.86 -5.17
C PHE A 74 6.68 -10.64 -5.53
N SER A 75 5.79 -11.43 -4.93
CA SER A 75 4.35 -11.25 -5.06
C SER A 75 3.78 -10.85 -3.70
N CYS A 76 2.91 -9.85 -3.70
CA CYS A 76 2.16 -9.40 -2.54
C CYS A 76 0.68 -9.21 -2.93
N ASP A 77 -0.19 -9.02 -1.93
CA ASP A 77 -1.61 -8.81 -2.20
C ASP A 77 -1.85 -7.44 -2.86
N PHE A 78 -1.09 -6.42 -2.43
CA PHE A 78 -1.15 -5.08 -3.01
C PHE A 78 0.25 -4.47 -3.19
N ALA A 79 0.54 -4.00 -4.40
CA ALA A 79 1.75 -3.25 -4.73
C ALA A 79 1.36 -1.80 -5.03
N PHE A 80 1.84 -0.86 -4.21
CA PHE A 80 1.54 0.57 -4.31
C PHE A 80 2.76 1.33 -4.81
N ASP A 81 2.63 1.97 -5.97
CA ASP A 81 3.66 2.85 -6.50
C ASP A 81 3.37 4.30 -6.14
N SER A 82 4.06 4.85 -5.14
CA SER A 82 4.03 6.29 -4.84
C SER A 82 5.31 6.98 -5.33
N SER A 83 6.09 6.41 -6.26
CA SER A 83 7.44 6.87 -6.57
C SER A 83 7.50 8.18 -7.37
N ASP A 84 6.47 8.49 -8.16
CA ASP A 84 6.43 9.68 -9.00
C ASP A 84 5.16 10.52 -8.74
N PRO A 85 5.23 11.54 -7.86
CA PRO A 85 4.10 12.45 -7.62
C PRO A 85 3.77 13.36 -8.81
N SER A 86 4.71 13.52 -9.76
CA SER A 86 4.57 14.44 -10.90
C SER A 86 3.93 13.78 -12.10
N ASN A 87 4.18 12.49 -12.28
CA ASN A 87 3.49 11.65 -13.22
C ASN A 87 2.29 11.04 -12.50
N ALA A 88 1.18 11.78 -12.51
CA ALA A 88 -0.16 11.26 -12.18
C ALA A 88 -0.63 10.24 -13.22
N SER A 89 0.26 9.32 -13.62
CA SER A 89 -0.07 8.06 -14.26
C SER A 89 -1.21 7.40 -13.48
N GLU A 90 -2.01 6.59 -14.17
CA GLU A 90 -3.16 5.90 -13.59
C GLU A 90 -2.79 5.05 -12.36
N ASN A 91 -1.50 4.76 -12.14
CA ASN A 91 -1.00 3.85 -11.14
C ASN A 91 -0.36 4.54 -9.91
N PHE A 92 -0.35 5.88 -9.82
CA PHE A 92 0.16 6.57 -8.63
C PHE A 92 -0.74 6.30 -7.40
N ALA A 93 -0.15 5.73 -6.36
CA ALA A 93 -0.82 5.41 -5.11
C ALA A 93 -0.60 6.53 -4.08
N ASP A 94 -1.58 7.42 -3.94
CA ASP A 94 -1.62 8.40 -2.86
C ASP A 94 -2.09 7.78 -1.53
N GLN A 95 -2.15 8.59 -0.47
CA GLN A 95 -2.60 8.13 0.85
C GLN A 95 -4.05 7.65 0.85
N ARG A 96 -4.88 8.22 -0.04
CA ARG A 96 -6.29 7.88 -0.15
C ARG A 96 -6.47 6.52 -0.82
N ALA A 97 -5.77 6.26 -1.93
CA ALA A 97 -5.80 4.98 -2.64
C ALA A 97 -5.37 3.82 -1.72
N ILE A 98 -4.34 4.03 -0.90
CA ILE A 98 -3.89 3.03 0.09
C ILE A 98 -4.97 2.81 1.16
N TYR A 99 -5.61 3.87 1.64
CA TYR A 99 -6.73 3.77 2.57
C TYR A 99 -7.93 3.02 1.96
N GLU A 100 -8.30 3.29 0.71
CA GLU A 100 -9.44 2.63 0.06
C GLU A 100 -9.23 1.12 -0.11
N LYS A 101 -7.99 0.67 -0.32
CA LYS A 101 -7.66 -0.76 -0.42
C LYS A 101 -7.49 -1.45 0.94
N VAL A 102 -6.80 -0.79 1.88
CA VAL A 102 -6.40 -1.41 3.16
C VAL A 102 -7.22 -0.88 4.33
N GLY A 103 -7.35 0.43 4.46
CA GLY A 103 -8.05 1.06 5.58
C GLY A 103 -9.55 0.75 5.61
N ALA A 104 -10.23 0.83 4.46
CA ALA A 104 -11.67 0.59 4.37
C ALA A 104 -12.05 -0.84 4.78
N THR A 105 -11.21 -1.83 4.44
CA THR A 105 -11.45 -3.24 4.78
C THR A 105 -11.22 -3.49 6.28
N MET A 106 -10.25 -2.80 6.89
CA MET A 106 -10.08 -2.80 8.35
C MET A 106 -11.24 -2.14 9.08
N VAL A 107 -11.80 -1.04 8.56
CA VAL A 107 -12.96 -0.36 9.16
C VAL A 107 -14.17 -1.30 9.17
N GLU A 108 -14.44 -1.98 8.05
CA GLU A 108 -15.56 -2.93 7.96
C GLU A 108 -15.35 -4.11 8.93
N ALA A 109 -14.16 -4.72 8.93
CA ALA A 109 -13.83 -5.82 9.83
C ALA A 109 -13.96 -5.43 11.31
N ALA A 110 -13.39 -4.30 11.71
CA ALA A 110 -13.52 -3.79 13.08
C ALA A 110 -14.97 -3.47 13.46
N SER A 111 -15.76 -2.91 12.53
CA SER A 111 -17.19 -2.63 12.77
C SER A 111 -18.04 -3.91 12.90
N SER A 112 -17.58 -5.02 12.33
CA SER A 112 -18.17 -6.36 12.50
C SER A 112 -17.72 -7.08 13.79
N GLY A 113 -16.85 -6.45 14.59
CA GLY A 113 -16.34 -7.01 15.84
C GLY A 113 -15.07 -7.87 15.71
N LEU A 114 -14.36 -7.80 14.57
CA LEU A 114 -13.10 -8.50 14.37
C LEU A 114 -11.90 -7.69 14.87
N ASN A 115 -10.95 -8.37 15.51
CA ASN A 115 -9.68 -7.78 15.90
C ASN A 115 -8.81 -7.52 14.66
N CYS A 116 -8.45 -6.27 14.42
CA CYS A 116 -7.62 -5.87 13.29
C CYS A 116 -6.24 -5.40 13.76
N CYS A 117 -5.19 -5.79 13.05
CA CYS A 117 -3.83 -5.34 13.29
C CYS A 117 -3.18 -4.86 11.99
N LEU A 118 -2.55 -3.69 12.02
CA LEU A 118 -1.77 -3.14 10.91
C LEU A 118 -0.36 -2.83 11.41
N CYS A 119 0.64 -3.38 10.74
CA CYS A 119 2.04 -3.10 11.01
C CYS A 119 2.73 -2.58 9.76
N ALA A 120 3.47 -1.48 9.88
CA ALA A 120 4.34 -0.99 8.82
C ALA A 120 5.78 -1.45 9.09
N TYR A 121 6.40 -2.08 8.08
CA TYR A 121 7.75 -2.62 8.18
C TYR A 121 8.65 -2.07 7.07
N GLY A 122 9.96 -1.98 7.35
CA GLY A 122 10.97 -1.49 6.41
C GLY A 122 12.09 -0.70 7.09
N GLN A 123 13.12 -0.35 6.33
CA GLN A 123 14.27 0.42 6.81
C GLN A 123 13.87 1.83 7.29
N THR A 124 14.68 2.46 8.13
CA THR A 124 14.53 3.89 8.47
C THR A 124 14.51 4.75 7.20
N GLY A 125 13.60 5.71 7.13
CA GLY A 125 13.46 6.59 5.96
C GLY A 125 12.63 6.03 4.80
N THR A 126 12.10 4.80 4.85
CA THR A 126 11.27 4.24 3.76
C THR A 126 9.81 4.70 3.77
N GLY A 127 9.40 5.53 4.72
CA GLY A 127 8.04 6.07 4.77
C GLY A 127 7.02 5.27 5.61
N LYS A 128 7.47 4.46 6.57
CA LYS A 128 6.58 3.79 7.55
C LYS A 128 5.67 4.79 8.28
N THR A 129 6.26 5.80 8.93
CA THR A 129 5.51 6.86 9.64
C THR A 129 4.63 7.65 8.68
N HIS A 130 5.13 7.95 7.48
CA HIS A 130 4.34 8.60 6.43
C HIS A 130 3.11 7.76 6.03
N THR A 131 3.23 6.44 5.93
CA THR A 131 2.10 5.58 5.56
C THR A 131 1.07 5.47 6.68
N VAL A 132 1.51 5.32 7.94
CA VAL A 132 0.59 5.13 9.08
C VAL A 132 0.01 6.46 9.56
N HIS A 133 0.84 7.45 9.85
CA HIS A 133 0.40 8.75 10.39
C HIS A 133 0.19 9.77 9.27
N GLY A 134 1.09 9.78 8.29
CA GLY A 134 1.12 10.80 7.25
C GLY A 134 1.43 12.19 7.80
N ASP A 135 1.02 13.21 7.06
CA ASP A 135 1.09 14.59 7.49
C ASP A 135 -0.24 14.98 8.17
N TRP A 136 -0.17 15.44 9.42
CA TRP A 136 -1.34 15.87 10.19
C TRP A 136 -1.91 17.21 9.74
N GLN A 137 -1.06 18.06 9.14
CA GLN A 137 -1.42 19.40 8.70
C GLN A 137 -2.11 19.40 7.33
N SER A 138 -1.88 18.38 6.51
CA SER A 138 -2.50 18.21 5.20
C SER A 138 -3.54 17.09 5.21
N GLU A 139 -4.82 17.44 4.96
CA GLU A 139 -5.88 16.43 4.86
C GLU A 139 -5.66 15.42 3.74
N GLN A 140 -5.02 15.86 2.65
CA GLN A 140 -4.67 15.00 1.52
C GLN A 140 -3.57 14.01 1.90
N ASN A 141 -2.61 14.43 2.73
CA ASN A 141 -1.44 13.62 3.08
C ASN A 141 -1.55 12.87 4.42
N ARG A 142 -2.68 12.99 5.15
CA ARG A 142 -2.98 12.14 6.32
C ARG A 142 -2.86 10.66 5.96
N GLY A 143 -2.25 9.88 6.85
CA GLY A 143 -1.99 8.45 6.66
C GLY A 143 -3.18 7.56 7.00
N LEU A 144 -2.93 6.25 7.09
CA LEU A 144 -3.94 5.24 7.37
C LEU A 144 -4.61 5.43 8.73
N LEU A 145 -3.85 5.65 9.80
CA LEU A 145 -4.36 5.73 11.17
C LEU A 145 -5.43 6.82 11.35
N PRO A 146 -5.19 8.10 11.02
CA PRO A 146 -6.22 9.14 11.17
C PRO A 146 -7.44 8.90 10.27
N ARG A 147 -7.26 8.32 9.07
CA ARG A 147 -8.36 8.01 8.15
C ARG A 147 -9.24 6.87 8.68
N ILE A 148 -8.61 5.79 9.17
CA ILE A 148 -9.31 4.66 9.79
C ILE A 148 -10.07 5.13 11.02
N ALA A 149 -9.44 5.90 11.91
CA ALA A 149 -10.09 6.42 13.11
C ALA A 149 -11.34 7.26 12.75
N LYS A 150 -11.20 8.21 11.81
CA LYS A 150 -12.33 9.02 11.33
C LYS A 150 -13.48 8.14 10.81
N SER A 151 -13.18 7.21 9.90
CA SER A 151 -14.21 6.37 9.28
C SER A 151 -14.83 5.36 10.23
N LEU A 152 -14.11 4.88 11.24
CA LEU A 152 -14.69 4.06 12.31
C LEU A 152 -15.75 4.84 13.09
N PHE A 153 -15.45 6.08 13.48
CA PHE A 153 -16.44 6.91 14.18
C PHE A 153 -17.66 7.22 13.32
N GLU A 154 -17.46 7.53 12.03
CA GLU A 154 -18.55 7.72 11.07
C GLU A 154 -19.40 6.46 10.93
N ARG A 155 -18.76 5.29 10.80
CA ARG A 155 -19.44 3.99 10.69
C ARG A 155 -20.23 3.66 11.96
N PHE A 156 -19.67 3.90 13.14
CA PHE A 156 -20.38 3.68 14.41
C PHE A 156 -21.56 4.65 14.61
N ALA A 157 -21.44 5.90 14.17
CA ALA A 157 -22.55 6.84 14.21
C ALA A 157 -23.72 6.37 13.31
N GLN A 158 -23.42 5.87 12.11
CA GLN A 158 -24.41 5.29 11.20
C GLN A 158 -25.10 4.04 11.80
N LEU A 159 -24.32 3.13 12.37
CA LEU A 159 -24.84 1.92 13.01
C LEU A 159 -25.76 2.24 14.20
N ARG A 160 -25.39 3.23 15.03
CA ARG A 160 -26.23 3.71 16.12
C ARG A 160 -27.54 4.33 15.62
N ALA A 161 -27.49 5.12 14.55
CA ALA A 161 -28.69 5.69 13.93
C ALA A 161 -29.63 4.61 13.36
N GLN A 162 -29.09 3.45 12.99
CA GLN A 162 -29.84 2.28 12.52
C GLN A 162 -30.30 1.35 13.66
N GLY A 163 -30.13 1.74 14.93
CA GLY A 163 -30.57 0.98 16.10
C GLY A 163 -29.64 -0.16 16.52
N SER A 164 -28.43 -0.25 15.98
CA SER A 164 -27.44 -1.25 16.40
C SER A 164 -26.71 -0.83 17.69
N THR A 165 -26.65 -1.73 18.68
CA THR A 165 -25.87 -1.52 19.90
C THR A 165 -24.38 -1.73 19.60
N VAL A 166 -23.65 -0.63 19.43
CA VAL A 166 -22.17 -0.66 19.37
C VAL A 166 -21.67 -0.92 20.79
N LYS A 167 -21.05 -2.09 21.01
CA LYS A 167 -20.44 -2.48 22.30
C LYS A 167 -19.20 -1.64 22.61
#